data_AF-A0A164GIC9-F1
#
_entry.id   AF-A0A164GIC9-F1
#
_cell.length_a   1.000
_cell.length_b   1.000
_cell.length_c   1.000
_cell.angle_alpha   90.00
_cell.angle_beta   90.00
_cell.angle_gamma   90.00
#
_symmetry.space_group_name_H-M   'P 1'
#
loop_
_entity.id
_entity.type
_entity.pdbx_description
1 polymer ?
#
loop_
_entity_poly.entity_id
_entity_poly.type
_entity_poly.pdbx_seq_one_letter_code
_entity_poly.pdbx_strand_id
1 'polypeptide(L)'
;GELWNKRATLYCIPLGASNGWNNPENIQMRIIDDTVGQTFDLLLEDFDNDGRIDFLLTSFDDSFGVKSGSVYIYEIPDDIFTGPWVRHIIADNFIPDGTNTMSPGTPQSFYPSADYANEILPDGRNHRKWILVSGDDDGKIYILRPKTEAANDFSPYEKTVLIDTNAQTAGEH
;
A
#
# COMPACT_ATOMS: atom_id res chain seq x y z
N GLY A 1 -13.80 22.31 1.61
CA GLY A 1 -14.09 21.42 0.47
C GLY A 1 -13.85 20.03 0.95
N GLU A 2 -14.78 19.11 0.72
CA GLU A 2 -14.56 17.69 0.99
C GLU A 2 -13.36 17.24 0.14
N LEU A 3 -12.27 16.88 0.80
CA LEU A 3 -11.03 16.51 0.14
C LEU A 3 -11.16 15.03 -0.25
N TRP A 4 -11.49 14.79 -1.51
CA TRP A 4 -11.70 13.46 -2.11
C TRP A 4 -10.49 12.50 -1.97
N ASN A 5 -9.34 12.99 -1.52
CA ASN A 5 -8.10 12.24 -1.33
C ASN A 5 -7.88 11.71 0.09
N LYS A 6 -8.72 12.04 1.09
CA LYS A 6 -8.56 11.56 2.48
C LYS A 6 -9.36 10.29 2.80
N ARG A 7 -9.48 9.41 1.81
CA ARG A 7 -10.19 8.14 1.93
C ARG A 7 -9.73 7.17 0.85
N ALA A 8 -9.81 5.89 1.14
CA ALA A 8 -9.79 4.85 0.14
C ALA A 8 -11.24 4.56 -0.31
N THR A 9 -11.48 4.57 -1.62
CA THR A 9 -12.80 4.34 -2.21
C THR A 9 -12.68 3.36 -3.36
N LEU A 10 -13.47 2.30 -3.33
CA LEU A 10 -13.67 1.39 -4.44
C LEU A 10 -14.67 2.00 -5.42
N TYR A 11 -14.32 1.97 -6.70
CA TYR A 11 -15.25 2.23 -7.81
C TYR A 11 -15.26 1.00 -8.72
N CYS A 12 -16.43 0.54 -9.13
CA CYS A 12 -16.53 -0.53 -10.12
C CYS A 12 -17.81 -0.40 -10.95
N ILE A 13 -17.87 -1.21 -12.01
CA ILE A 13 -19.05 -1.36 -12.87
C ILE A 13 -19.40 -2.85 -12.97
N PRO A 14 -20.68 -3.23 -13.17
CA PRO A 14 -21.03 -4.61 -13.49
C PRO A 14 -20.30 -5.09 -14.74
N LEU A 15 -19.83 -6.35 -14.72
CA LEU A 15 -19.17 -6.95 -15.87
C LEU A 15 -20.14 -7.01 -17.07
N GLY A 16 -19.70 -6.50 -18.22
CA GLY A 16 -20.51 -6.48 -19.44
C GLY A 16 -21.60 -5.41 -19.48
N ALA A 17 -21.61 -4.44 -18.55
CA ALA A 17 -22.57 -3.35 -18.58
C ALA A 17 -22.49 -2.56 -19.89
N SER A 18 -23.65 -2.30 -20.52
CA SER A 18 -23.74 -1.51 -21.75
C SER A 18 -23.13 -0.12 -21.54
N ASN A 19 -22.30 0.31 -22.50
CA ASN A 19 -21.49 1.53 -22.43
C ASN A 19 -20.50 1.62 -21.24
N GLY A 20 -20.32 0.56 -20.45
CA GLY A 20 -19.28 0.42 -19.42
C GLY A 20 -19.14 1.66 -18.51
N TRP A 21 -17.89 2.11 -18.32
CA TRP A 21 -17.55 3.31 -17.55
C TRP A 21 -18.07 4.63 -18.16
N ASN A 22 -18.48 4.63 -19.43
CA ASN A 22 -19.04 5.81 -20.09
C ASN A 22 -20.52 6.04 -19.74
N ASN A 23 -21.18 5.08 -19.08
CA ASN A 23 -22.49 5.29 -18.49
C ASN A 23 -22.35 5.46 -16.97
N PRO A 24 -22.52 6.68 -16.43
CA PRO A 24 -22.39 6.95 -14.99
C PRO A 24 -23.34 6.12 -14.13
N GLU A 25 -24.50 5.70 -14.65
CA GLU A 25 -25.46 4.85 -13.92
C GLU A 25 -24.91 3.46 -13.60
N ASN A 26 -23.87 3.01 -14.33
CA ASN A 26 -23.20 1.74 -14.05
C ASN A 26 -22.21 1.85 -12.88
N ILE A 27 -21.77 3.06 -12.52
CA ILE A 27 -20.70 3.25 -11.54
C ILE A 27 -21.26 3.02 -10.13
N GLN A 28 -20.76 1.99 -9.48
CA GLN A 28 -20.98 1.70 -8.09
C GLN A 28 -19.76 2.14 -7.29
N MET A 29 -19.99 2.66 -6.08
CA MET A 29 -18.92 3.10 -5.20
C MET A 29 -19.09 2.60 -3.77
N ARG A 30 -17.97 2.39 -3.09
CA ARG A 30 -17.93 2.11 -1.65
C ARG A 30 -16.72 2.79 -1.03
N ILE A 31 -16.96 3.54 0.03
CA ILE A 31 -15.88 3.98 0.92
C ILE A 31 -15.41 2.74 1.69
N ILE A 32 -14.14 2.37 1.52
CA ILE A 32 -13.55 1.21 2.20
C ILE A 32 -12.83 1.64 3.48
N ASP A 33 -12.31 2.86 3.50
CA ASP A 33 -11.68 3.47 4.67
C ASP A 33 -11.65 5.00 4.55
N ASP A 34 -12.29 5.72 5.47
CA ASP A 34 -12.29 7.19 5.56
C ASP A 34 -11.33 7.76 6.62
N THR A 35 -10.50 6.89 7.21
CA THR A 35 -9.52 7.24 8.26
C THR A 35 -8.08 7.15 7.78
N VAL A 36 -7.85 6.73 6.53
CA VAL A 36 -6.51 6.44 5.99
C VAL A 36 -5.63 7.68 5.78
N GLY A 37 -6.20 8.88 5.84
CA GLY A 37 -5.48 10.12 5.49
C GLY A 37 -5.35 10.29 3.98
N GLN A 38 -4.45 11.17 3.54
CA GLN A 38 -4.25 11.49 2.14
C GLN A 38 -3.56 10.36 1.40
N THR A 39 -4.27 9.66 0.53
CA THR A 39 -3.73 8.54 -0.25
C THR A 39 -2.80 9.01 -1.38
N PHE A 40 -1.80 8.19 -1.71
CA PHE A 40 -0.83 8.49 -2.77
C PHE A 40 -0.82 7.42 -3.86
N ASP A 41 -0.39 6.19 -3.55
CA ASP A 41 -0.25 5.12 -4.55
C ASP A 41 -0.63 3.74 -3.98
N LEU A 42 -0.84 2.76 -4.87
CA LEU A 42 -1.32 1.43 -4.51
C LEU A 42 -0.61 0.29 -5.26
N LEU A 43 -0.62 -0.91 -4.66
CA LEU A 43 -0.24 -2.16 -5.32
C LEU A 43 -1.28 -3.24 -5.05
N LEU A 44 -1.46 -4.15 -6.00
CA LEU A 44 -2.37 -5.31 -5.90
C LEU A 44 -1.56 -6.59 -6.03
N GLU A 45 -1.37 -7.32 -4.93
CA GLU A 45 -0.62 -8.57 -4.88
C GLU A 45 -1.11 -9.44 -3.72
N ASP A 46 -0.74 -10.72 -3.72
CA ASP A 46 -0.86 -11.61 -2.57
C ASP A 46 0.31 -11.33 -1.61
N PHE A 47 0.10 -10.48 -0.60
CA PHE A 47 1.18 -10.01 0.26
C PHE A 47 1.46 -10.91 1.45
N ASP A 48 0.46 -11.68 1.89
CA ASP A 48 0.55 -12.61 3.01
C ASP A 48 0.72 -14.07 2.58
N ASN A 49 0.74 -14.35 1.27
CA ASN A 49 0.85 -15.69 0.68
C ASN A 49 -0.28 -16.63 1.13
N ASP A 50 -1.51 -16.13 1.25
CA ASP A 50 -2.71 -16.93 1.49
C ASP A 50 -3.39 -17.43 0.18
N GLY A 51 -2.92 -16.96 -0.98
CA GLY A 51 -3.45 -17.27 -2.30
C GLY A 51 -4.54 -16.32 -2.80
N ARG A 52 -4.85 -15.26 -2.06
CA ARG A 52 -5.80 -14.20 -2.43
C ARG A 52 -5.03 -12.91 -2.70
N ILE A 53 -5.63 -12.05 -3.53
CA ILE A 53 -5.06 -10.72 -3.79
C ILE A 53 -5.49 -9.78 -2.67
N ASP A 54 -4.52 -9.08 -2.12
CA ASP A 54 -4.66 -7.94 -1.24
C ASP A 54 -4.42 -6.64 -2.01
N PHE A 55 -4.65 -5.49 -1.36
CA PHE A 55 -4.08 -4.24 -1.85
C PHE A 55 -3.26 -3.52 -0.78
N LEU A 56 -2.11 -3.00 -1.20
CA LEU A 56 -1.28 -2.10 -0.42
C LEU A 56 -1.59 -0.66 -0.81
N LEU A 57 -1.55 0.23 0.17
CA LEU A 57 -1.81 1.66 0.00
C LEU A 57 -0.81 2.49 0.78
N THR A 58 -0.24 3.50 0.14
CA THR A 58 0.56 4.54 0.81
C THR A 58 -0.30 5.77 1.09
N SER A 59 -0.14 6.36 2.27
CA SER A 59 -0.85 7.58 2.61
C SER A 59 -0.12 8.43 3.65
N PHE A 60 -0.59 9.67 3.80
CA PHE A 60 -0.09 10.64 4.78
C PHE A 60 -1.22 11.20 5.66
N ASP A 61 -1.04 11.14 6.97
CA ASP A 61 -1.91 11.82 7.93
C ASP A 61 -1.39 13.24 8.21
N ASP A 62 -2.07 14.25 7.65
CA ASP A 62 -1.76 15.67 7.82
C ASP A 62 -2.42 16.30 9.05
N SER A 63 -3.05 15.49 9.92
CA SER A 63 -3.66 15.95 11.16
C SER A 63 -2.64 16.65 12.06
N PHE A 64 -3.10 17.72 12.71
CA PHE A 64 -2.25 18.52 13.58
C PHE A 64 -1.66 17.66 14.72
N GLY A 65 -0.33 17.60 14.80
CA GLY A 65 0.39 16.84 15.83
C GLY A 65 0.70 15.38 15.47
N VAL A 66 0.26 14.88 14.30
CA VAL A 66 0.63 13.54 13.79
C VAL A 66 1.64 13.65 12.66
N LYS A 67 1.26 14.30 11.55
CA LYS A 67 2.12 14.52 10.35
C LYS A 67 3.03 13.34 10.05
N SER A 68 2.42 12.21 9.71
CA SER A 68 3.16 10.97 9.45
C SER A 68 2.52 10.13 8.37
N GLY A 69 3.38 9.55 7.55
CA GLY A 69 3.03 8.59 6.53
C GLY A 69 2.93 7.16 7.03
N SER A 70 2.15 6.37 6.33
CA SER A 70 1.97 4.94 6.58
C SER A 70 1.83 4.15 5.28
N VAL A 71 2.18 2.88 5.37
CA VAL A 71 1.94 1.86 4.36
C VAL A 71 1.02 0.83 4.98
N TYR A 72 -0.15 0.66 4.35
CA TYR A 72 -1.17 -0.27 4.78
C TYR A 72 -1.29 -1.42 3.81
N ILE A 73 -1.69 -2.59 4.29
CA ILE A 73 -2.27 -3.65 3.47
C ILE A 73 -3.72 -3.85 3.89
N TYR A 74 -4.59 -4.07 2.92
CA TYR A 74 -5.98 -4.39 3.13
C TYR A 74 -6.30 -5.75 2.54
N GLU A 75 -6.94 -6.59 3.35
CA GLU A 75 -7.55 -7.83 2.89
C GLU A 75 -8.79 -7.50 2.05
N ILE A 76 -8.89 -8.08 0.85
CA ILE A 76 -10.07 -7.90 -0.03
C ILE A 76 -11.14 -8.92 0.38
N PRO A 77 -12.33 -8.48 0.85
CA PRO A 77 -13.41 -9.38 1.20
C PRO A 77 -14.01 -10.06 -0.03
N ASP A 78 -14.62 -11.24 0.18
CA ASP A 78 -15.31 -11.98 -0.89
C ASP A 78 -16.46 -11.16 -1.51
N ASP A 79 -17.19 -10.44 -0.67
CA ASP A 79 -18.16 -9.43 -1.11
C ASP A 79 -17.56 -8.03 -0.90
N ILE A 80 -17.11 -7.42 -1.99
CA ILE A 80 -16.49 -6.10 -1.99
C ILE A 80 -17.44 -4.96 -1.59
N PHE A 81 -18.75 -5.18 -1.58
CA PHE A 81 -19.76 -4.17 -1.22
C PHE A 81 -20.28 -4.28 0.21
N THR A 82 -20.37 -5.50 0.74
CA THR A 82 -20.93 -5.72 2.08
C THR A 82 -19.92 -6.31 3.07
N GLY A 83 -18.89 -6.99 2.59
CA GLY A 83 -17.87 -7.65 3.42
C GLY A 83 -16.91 -6.65 4.09
N PRO A 84 -16.25 -7.04 5.20
CA PRO A 84 -15.35 -6.17 5.92
C PRO A 84 -14.01 -6.02 5.19
N TRP A 85 -13.53 -4.78 5.04
CA TRP A 85 -12.17 -4.49 4.59
C TRP A 85 -11.26 -4.39 5.81
N VAL A 86 -10.38 -5.37 6.00
CA VAL A 86 -9.49 -5.42 7.16
C VAL A 86 -8.19 -4.71 6.82
N ARG A 87 -7.83 -3.67 7.58
CA ARG A 87 -6.60 -2.88 7.40
C ARG A 87 -5.51 -3.32 8.36
N HIS A 88 -4.31 -3.50 7.83
CA HIS A 88 -3.08 -3.75 8.57
C HIS A 88 -2.05 -2.65 8.32
N ILE A 89 -1.35 -2.22 9.38
CA ILE A 89 -0.24 -1.28 9.26
C ILE A 89 1.05 -2.09 9.14
N ILE A 90 1.67 -2.08 7.95
CA ILE A 90 2.93 -2.80 7.74
C ILE A 90 4.16 -1.93 7.96
N ALA A 91 4.04 -0.61 7.78
CA ALA A 91 5.06 0.36 8.15
C ALA A 91 4.43 1.73 8.38
N ASP A 92 4.98 2.48 9.33
CA ASP A 92 4.54 3.84 9.68
C ASP A 92 5.77 4.74 9.87
N ASN A 93 5.58 5.95 10.42
CA ASN A 93 6.67 6.86 10.75
C ASN A 93 7.52 7.27 9.53
N PHE A 94 6.87 7.54 8.40
CA PHE A 94 7.49 8.28 7.30
C PHE A 94 7.27 9.76 7.55
N ILE A 95 8.34 10.51 7.79
CA ILE A 95 8.27 11.89 8.27
C ILE A 95 8.92 12.78 7.22
N PRO A 96 8.14 13.62 6.51
CA PRO A 96 8.67 14.59 5.57
C PRO A 96 9.74 15.46 6.23
N ASP A 97 10.78 15.81 5.47
CA ASP A 97 11.81 16.77 5.87
C ASP A 97 11.46 18.18 5.36
N GLY A 98 11.78 19.20 6.16
CA GLY A 98 11.56 20.60 5.80
C GLY A 98 10.10 21.05 5.75
N THR A 99 9.73 21.75 4.67
CA THR A 99 8.39 22.34 4.49
C THR A 99 7.44 21.46 3.70
N ASN A 100 7.94 20.37 3.15
CA ASN A 100 7.16 19.44 2.37
C ASN A 100 6.27 18.57 3.26
N THR A 101 5.29 17.89 2.69
CA THR A 101 4.21 17.28 3.49
C THR A 101 3.78 15.89 3.04
N MET A 102 4.43 15.25 2.07
CA MET A 102 3.95 13.98 1.52
C MET A 102 5.02 12.89 1.61
N SER A 103 4.84 11.96 2.54
CA SER A 103 5.62 10.72 2.66
C SER A 103 4.71 9.61 3.19
N PRO A 104 4.92 8.33 2.86
CA PRO A 104 5.75 7.85 1.76
C PRO A 104 5.08 8.06 0.39
N GLY A 105 5.87 7.87 -0.67
CA GLY A 105 5.43 7.89 -2.06
C GLY A 105 5.12 6.50 -2.63
N THR A 106 5.59 6.25 -3.85
CA THR A 106 5.28 5.03 -4.62
C THR A 106 5.95 3.77 -4.04
N PRO A 107 5.18 2.69 -3.84
CA PRO A 107 5.69 1.36 -3.51
C PRO A 107 5.96 0.52 -4.77
N GLN A 108 6.94 -0.40 -4.70
CA GLN A 108 7.21 -1.41 -5.71
C GLN A 108 7.60 -2.74 -5.07
N SER A 109 6.93 -3.83 -5.43
CA SER A 109 7.29 -5.16 -4.95
C SER A 109 8.48 -5.74 -5.73
N PHE A 110 9.33 -6.51 -5.07
CA PHE A 110 10.44 -7.21 -5.72
C PHE A 110 10.94 -8.42 -4.91
N TYR A 111 11.66 -9.31 -5.59
CA TYR A 111 12.49 -10.32 -4.92
C TYR A 111 13.93 -9.81 -4.84
N PRO A 112 14.63 -9.96 -3.70
CA PRO A 112 15.97 -9.42 -3.51
C PRO A 112 17.04 -10.10 -4.37
N SER A 113 16.76 -11.30 -4.89
CA SER A 113 17.62 -12.01 -5.82
C SER A 113 16.82 -13.05 -6.62
N ALA A 114 17.41 -13.55 -7.71
CA ALA A 114 16.84 -14.66 -8.47
C ALA A 114 16.77 -15.95 -7.65
N ASP A 115 17.77 -16.21 -6.80
CA ASP A 115 17.78 -17.42 -5.96
C ASP A 115 16.61 -17.38 -4.97
N TYR A 116 16.38 -16.25 -4.32
CA TYR A 116 15.23 -16.06 -3.41
C TYR A 116 13.88 -16.18 -4.13
N ALA A 117 13.79 -15.72 -5.38
CA ALA A 117 12.58 -15.83 -6.18
C ALA A 117 12.27 -17.28 -6.63
N ASN A 118 13.30 -18.11 -6.77
CA ASN A 118 13.19 -19.49 -7.24
C ASN A 118 13.18 -20.52 -6.11
N GLU A 119 13.57 -20.13 -4.89
CA GLU A 119 13.49 -20.98 -3.71
C GLU A 119 12.02 -21.24 -3.34
N ILE A 120 11.70 -22.51 -3.16
CA ILE A 120 10.38 -22.97 -2.73
C ILE A 120 10.47 -23.31 -1.24
N LEU A 121 9.59 -22.69 -0.46
CA LEU A 121 9.48 -22.93 0.97
C LEU A 121 9.09 -24.40 1.25
N PRO A 122 9.36 -24.94 2.46
CA PRO A 122 9.03 -26.32 2.80
C PRO A 122 7.55 -26.70 2.63
N ASP A 123 6.65 -25.72 2.65
CA ASP A 123 5.21 -25.90 2.45
C ASP A 123 4.76 -25.73 0.98
N GLY A 124 5.70 -25.55 0.05
CA GLY A 124 5.44 -25.47 -1.38
C GLY A 124 5.16 -24.06 -1.90
N ARG A 125 5.15 -23.04 -1.05
CA ARG A 125 4.94 -21.64 -1.48
C ARG A 125 6.26 -21.00 -1.94
N ASN A 126 6.16 -19.94 -2.75
CA ASN A 126 7.29 -19.04 -2.98
C ASN A 126 7.50 -18.17 -1.74
N HIS A 127 8.69 -17.57 -1.62
CA HIS A 127 8.91 -16.53 -0.62
C HIS A 127 7.98 -15.32 -0.81
N ARG A 128 7.72 -14.60 0.27
CA ARG A 128 7.06 -13.29 0.22
C ARG A 128 8.00 -12.25 -0.39
N LYS A 129 7.45 -11.39 -1.26
CA LYS A 129 8.20 -10.27 -1.85
C LYS A 129 8.53 -9.20 -0.81
N TRP A 130 9.61 -8.47 -1.06
CA TRP A 130 9.93 -7.25 -0.34
C TRP A 130 9.28 -6.07 -1.06
N ILE A 131 9.18 -4.94 -0.38
CA ILE A 131 8.60 -3.72 -0.94
C ILE A 131 9.65 -2.62 -0.87
N LEU A 132 10.02 -2.06 -2.02
CA LEU A 132 10.72 -0.80 -2.11
C LEU A 132 9.68 0.31 -1.94
N VAL A 133 9.91 1.27 -1.07
CA VAL A 133 9.00 2.41 -0.88
C VAL A 133 9.80 3.68 -0.98
N SER A 134 9.41 4.56 -1.90
CA SER A 134 9.92 5.92 -1.91
C SER A 134 9.47 6.65 -0.66
N GLY A 135 10.40 7.31 0.04
CA GLY A 135 10.07 8.20 1.14
C GLY A 135 9.54 9.56 0.67
N ASP A 136 9.58 9.83 -0.64
CA ASP A 136 9.17 11.08 -1.27
C ASP A 136 9.78 12.27 -0.54
N ASP A 137 8.97 13.06 0.17
CA ASP A 137 9.43 14.24 0.90
C ASP A 137 10.28 13.97 2.16
N ASP A 138 10.64 12.72 2.47
CA ASP A 138 11.58 12.42 3.57
C ASP A 138 13.03 12.24 3.11
N GLY A 139 13.28 12.33 1.79
CA GLY A 139 14.61 12.21 1.20
C GLY A 139 15.20 10.80 1.19
N LYS A 140 14.45 9.78 1.59
CA LYS A 140 14.94 8.41 1.74
C LYS A 140 14.19 7.46 0.82
N ILE A 141 14.80 6.30 0.58
CA ILE A 141 14.17 5.15 -0.04
C ILE A 141 14.30 3.99 0.94
N TYR A 142 13.21 3.28 1.16
CA TYR A 142 13.15 2.19 2.14
C TYR A 142 12.95 0.84 1.47
N ILE A 143 13.46 -0.20 2.13
CA ILE A 143 13.02 -1.57 1.94
C ILE A 143 12.15 -1.95 3.13
N LEU A 144 10.95 -2.45 2.84
CA LEU A 144 10.08 -3.11 3.81
C LEU A 144 10.17 -4.62 3.56
N ARG A 145 10.62 -5.35 4.58
CA ARG A 145 10.81 -6.80 4.53
C ARG A 145 9.81 -7.52 5.47
N PRO A 146 9.08 -8.54 5.00
CA PRO A 146 8.30 -9.41 5.87
C PRO A 146 9.21 -10.06 6.93
N LYS A 147 8.81 -10.05 8.20
CA LYS A 147 9.60 -10.65 9.30
C LYS A 147 9.51 -12.18 9.33
N THR A 148 8.56 -12.74 8.61
CA THR A 148 8.22 -14.16 8.61
C THR A 148 7.58 -14.53 7.27
N GLU A 149 7.78 -15.79 6.87
CA GLU A 149 7.18 -16.40 5.67
C GLU A 149 5.82 -17.05 5.94
N ALA A 150 5.32 -17.01 7.18
CA ALA A 150 4.02 -17.59 7.53
C ALA A 150 2.89 -16.99 6.67
N ALA A 151 2.01 -17.87 6.17
CA ALA A 151 0.78 -17.44 5.50
C ALA A 151 -0.14 -16.69 6.47
N ASN A 152 -0.95 -15.75 5.98
CA ASN A 152 -1.89 -14.97 6.80
C ASN A 152 -1.22 -14.13 7.90
N ASP A 153 0.04 -13.73 7.69
CA ASP A 153 0.75 -12.86 8.62
C ASP A 153 0.94 -11.44 8.08
N PHE A 154 0.23 -10.50 8.69
CA PHE A 154 0.32 -9.07 8.41
C PHE A 154 1.10 -8.31 9.49
N SER A 155 1.96 -9.00 10.24
CA SER A 155 2.81 -8.33 11.24
C SER A 155 3.62 -7.19 10.61
N PRO A 156 3.90 -6.09 11.34
CA PRO A 156 4.65 -4.96 10.80
C PRO A 156 5.99 -5.41 10.22
N TYR A 157 6.30 -4.93 9.02
CA TYR A 157 7.51 -5.29 8.30
C TYR A 157 8.75 -4.69 8.99
N GLU A 158 9.91 -5.26 8.70
CA GLU A 158 11.18 -4.63 9.00
C GLU A 158 11.40 -3.49 7.98
N LYS A 159 11.43 -2.24 8.46
CA LYS A 159 11.70 -1.05 7.64
C LYS A 159 13.19 -0.68 7.72
N THR A 160 13.89 -0.71 6.59
CA THR A 160 15.31 -0.37 6.48
C THR A 160 15.50 0.77 5.49
N VAL A 161 16.33 1.77 5.81
CA VAL A 161 16.75 2.81 4.86
C VAL A 161 17.74 2.18 3.87
N LEU A 162 17.39 2.19 2.59
CA LEU A 162 18.26 1.74 1.50
C LEU A 162 19.14 2.88 0.99
N ILE A 163 18.53 4.04 0.76
CA ILE A 163 19.21 5.27 0.30
C ILE A 163 18.74 6.41 1.19
N ASP A 164 19.68 7.25 1.61
CA ASP A 164 19.42 8.57 2.17
C ASP A 164 20.09 9.59 1.25
N THR A 165 19.28 10.40 0.56
CA THR A 165 19.81 11.38 -0.39
C THR A 165 20.43 12.57 0.33
N ASN A 166 20.19 12.74 1.64
CA ASN A 166 20.43 13.96 2.40
C ASN A 166 19.77 15.21 1.78
N ALA A 167 18.77 15.02 0.92
CA ALA A 167 17.92 16.06 0.36
C ALA A 167 16.51 15.94 0.93
N GLN A 168 15.66 16.93 0.65
CA GLN A 168 14.27 16.94 1.11
C GLN A 168 13.34 16.03 0.30
N THR A 169 13.79 15.54 -0.86
CA THR A 169 12.95 14.68 -1.72
C THR A 169 13.77 13.54 -2.29
N ALA A 170 13.19 12.35 -2.34
CA ALA A 170 13.67 11.20 -3.08
C ALA A 170 12.51 10.61 -3.90
N GLY A 171 12.66 10.51 -5.23
CA GLY A 171 11.60 9.96 -6.10
C GLY A 171 10.97 10.94 -7.10
N GLU A 172 11.58 12.09 -7.39
CA GLU A 172 11.21 12.88 -8.58
C GLU A 172 11.42 12.04 -9.85
N HIS A 173 10.32 11.70 -10.53
CA HIS A 173 10.33 11.21 -11.90
C HIS A 173 9.75 12.28 -12.84
#